data_AF-A0AAP5BL60-F1
#
_entry.id   AF-A0AAP5BL60-F1
#
_cell.length_a   1.000
_cell.length_b   1.000
_cell.length_c   1.000
_cell.angle_alpha   90.00
_cell.angle_beta   90.00
_cell.angle_gamma   90.00
#
_symmetry.space_group_name_H-M   'P 1'
#
loop_
_entity.id
_entity.type
_entity.pdbx_description
1 polymer ?
#
loop_
_entity_poly.entity_id
_entity_poly.type
_entity_poly.pdbx_seq_one_letter_code
_entity_poly.pdbx_strand_id
1 'polypeptide(L)'
;MKPRRTGLAPTGDPGKHASQQRAKRDNDEWEPGGRLAGEQAARRPAEARLREEIKRECERQRVALLGKEAADVQVRLLGDILGELICQNEFVTLLRAAGFPNVPRPVHQQLRTQACGIRADPIPAASSSDTDRRGSGVAKDMENATILTSEKLCARTLQALSRMTASRRLVVSSLMRAVDNYTGDFAHALLAATSEDQRATLLRPPRYDRDRTRSFARIEKRLIGFQQRNQVLSAGHNSNLIYLAVCCACVRSWMHCSDVVAWLDARYPRQAAALTLVATEANRAKEPKRPMKLPYTRDRIAGSERQTSGKQQRGRARAP
;
A
#
# COMPACT_ATOMS: atom_id res chain seq x y z
N MET A 1 17.81 -13.69 -53.00
CA MET A 1 16.59 -14.34 -53.52
C MET A 1 15.37 -13.52 -53.10
N LYS A 2 14.64 -12.97 -54.09
CA LYS A 2 13.29 -12.35 -53.98
C LYS A 2 12.21 -13.46 -54.05
N PRO A 3 10.88 -13.27 -53.78
CA PRO A 3 10.09 -12.02 -53.93
C PRO A 3 9.11 -11.71 -52.75
N ARG A 4 8.70 -10.46 -52.49
CA ARG A 4 7.68 -9.63 -53.18
C ARG A 4 6.30 -10.29 -53.31
N ARG A 5 5.32 -9.79 -52.55
CA ARG A 5 3.91 -9.75 -52.97
C ARG A 5 3.29 -8.40 -52.63
N THR A 6 2.88 -7.73 -53.69
CA THR A 6 2.09 -6.49 -53.79
C THR A 6 0.74 -6.84 -54.41
N GLY A 7 -0.28 -6.03 -54.11
CA GLY A 7 -1.56 -5.94 -54.84
C GLY A 7 -2.74 -6.56 -54.10
N LEU A 8 -3.97 -6.08 -54.20
CA LEU A 8 -4.59 -5.07 -55.06
C LEU A 8 -6.02 -4.82 -54.49
N ALA A 9 -6.30 -3.58 -54.10
CA ALA A 9 -7.44 -2.69 -54.41
C ALA A 9 -8.91 -3.24 -54.60
N PRO A 10 -9.91 -2.42 -54.99
CA PRO A 10 -11.11 -2.13 -54.18
C PRO A 10 -12.45 -2.46 -54.89
N THR A 11 -13.59 -2.29 -54.22
CA THR A 11 -14.99 -2.11 -54.73
C THR A 11 -15.91 -2.31 -53.51
N GLY A 12 -16.88 -1.48 -53.14
CA GLY A 12 -17.74 -0.56 -53.87
C GLY A 12 -19.17 -1.07 -53.70
N ASP A 13 -19.95 -0.50 -52.76
CA ASP A 13 -21.42 -0.61 -52.83
C ASP A 13 -22.13 0.55 -52.10
N PRO A 14 -22.77 1.49 -52.84
CA PRO A 14 -23.68 2.48 -52.31
C PRO A 14 -25.13 2.15 -52.74
N GLY A 15 -25.86 1.39 -51.92
CA GLY A 15 -27.27 1.05 -52.15
C GLY A 15 -28.24 1.93 -51.38
N LYS A 16 -28.74 3.00 -52.02
CA LYS A 16 -29.90 3.79 -51.59
C LYS A 16 -31.20 3.12 -52.06
N HIS A 17 -32.14 2.83 -51.15
CA HIS A 17 -33.61 2.81 -51.37
C HIS A 17 -34.23 3.09 -49.98
N ALA A 18 -34.90 4.20 -49.65
CA ALA A 18 -36.00 4.94 -50.29
C ALA A 18 -37.30 4.14 -50.44
N SER A 19 -38.03 3.99 -49.32
CA SER A 19 -39.49 3.73 -49.17
C SER A 19 -39.87 4.19 -47.75
N GLN A 20 -40.23 5.44 -47.45
CA GLN A 20 -41.45 6.18 -47.79
C GLN A 20 -42.74 5.34 -47.79
N GLN A 21 -43.43 5.30 -46.64
CA GLN A 21 -44.78 5.89 -46.41
C GLN A 21 -45.71 5.05 -45.52
N ARG A 22 -46.33 5.79 -44.58
CA ARG A 22 -47.70 5.65 -44.07
C ARG A 22 -48.09 4.35 -43.34
N ALA A 23 -48.03 4.42 -42.01
CA ALA A 23 -49.20 4.10 -41.20
C ALA A 23 -49.24 5.02 -39.97
N LYS A 24 -49.96 6.12 -40.14
CA LYS A 24 -50.50 6.94 -39.07
C LYS A 24 -51.64 6.12 -38.47
N ARG A 25 -51.41 5.46 -37.35
CA ARG A 25 -52.47 4.98 -36.46
C ARG A 25 -52.14 5.45 -35.07
N ASP A 26 -52.92 6.42 -34.64
CA ASP A 26 -53.20 6.71 -33.26
C ASP A 26 -53.52 5.39 -32.54
N ASN A 27 -52.75 5.07 -31.51
CA ASN A 27 -53.32 4.47 -30.32
C ASN A 27 -52.36 4.68 -29.15
N ASP A 28 -52.91 5.29 -28.12
CA ASP A 28 -52.32 5.51 -26.80
C ASP A 28 -51.80 4.20 -26.21
N GLU A 29 -50.51 3.94 -26.37
CA GLU A 29 -49.84 2.84 -25.69
C GLU A 29 -48.86 3.42 -24.68
N TRP A 30 -49.23 3.19 -23.42
CA TRP A 30 -48.55 3.60 -22.20
C TRP A 30 -47.02 3.61 -22.31
N GLU A 31 -46.41 4.76 -22.04
CA GLU A 31 -44.97 4.91 -21.79
C GLU A 31 -44.69 4.80 -20.27
N PRO A 32 -44.45 3.61 -19.67
CA PRO A 32 -43.86 3.49 -18.35
C PRO A 32 -42.33 3.63 -18.43
N GLY A 33 -41.81 4.57 -19.23
CA GLY A 33 -40.37 4.75 -19.47
C GLY A 33 -39.70 5.85 -18.64
N GLY A 34 -40.45 6.87 -18.22
CA GLY A 34 -39.88 8.13 -17.72
C GLY A 34 -39.38 8.16 -16.26
N ARG A 35 -39.69 7.15 -15.44
CA ARG A 35 -39.36 7.18 -13.98
C ARG A 35 -38.04 6.54 -13.58
N LEU A 36 -37.32 5.87 -14.49
CA LEU A 36 -36.04 5.22 -14.17
C LEU A 36 -34.81 6.13 -14.36
N ALA A 37 -34.92 7.22 -15.13
CA ALA A 37 -33.78 8.12 -15.40
C ALA A 37 -33.41 8.99 -14.18
N GLY A 38 -34.40 9.46 -13.42
CA GLY A 38 -34.19 10.29 -12.22
C GLY A 38 -33.53 9.53 -11.06
N GLU A 39 -33.88 8.26 -10.86
CA GLU A 39 -33.31 7.43 -9.79
C GLU A 39 -31.86 7.02 -10.07
N GLN A 40 -31.47 6.89 -11.35
CA GLN A 40 -30.09 6.63 -11.74
C GLN A 40 -29.16 7.82 -11.47
N ALA A 41 -29.65 9.06 -11.59
CA ALA A 41 -28.87 10.25 -11.29
C ALA A 41 -28.52 10.35 -9.79
N ALA A 42 -29.43 9.97 -8.89
CA ALA A 42 -29.21 9.95 -7.45
C ALA A 42 -28.31 8.81 -6.96
N ARG A 43 -28.17 7.71 -7.72
CA ARG A 43 -27.31 6.55 -7.37
C ARG A 43 -25.84 6.71 -7.80
N ARG A 44 -25.55 7.52 -8.83
CA ARG A 44 -24.19 7.86 -9.28
C ARG A 44 -23.25 8.39 -8.18
N PRO A 45 -23.67 9.26 -7.24
CA PRO A 45 -22.78 9.73 -6.18
C PRO A 45 -22.33 8.61 -5.23
N ALA A 46 -23.17 7.60 -4.97
CA ALA A 46 -22.78 6.47 -4.12
C ALA A 46 -21.70 5.61 -4.79
N GLU A 47 -21.87 5.30 -6.08
CA GLU A 47 -20.88 4.51 -6.82
C GLU A 47 -19.54 5.24 -6.96
N ALA A 48 -19.57 6.54 -7.26
CA ALA A 48 -18.37 7.35 -7.34
C ALA A 48 -17.59 7.32 -6.02
N ARG A 49 -18.29 7.37 -4.87
CA ARG A 49 -17.67 7.23 -3.54
C ARG A 49 -17.02 5.86 -3.34
N LEU A 50 -17.69 4.76 -3.68
CA LEU A 50 -17.13 3.41 -3.56
C LEU A 50 -15.86 3.25 -4.41
N ARG A 51 -15.90 3.75 -5.65
CA ARG A 51 -14.78 3.69 -6.59
C ARG A 51 -13.60 4.54 -6.11
N GLU A 52 -13.90 5.71 -5.56
CA GLU A 52 -12.89 6.60 -5.03
C GLU A 52 -12.23 6.00 -3.78
N GLU A 53 -13.00 5.36 -2.90
CA GLU A 53 -12.46 4.74 -1.69
C GLU A 53 -11.50 3.59 -2.00
N ILE A 54 -11.86 2.68 -2.92
CA ILE A 54 -10.95 1.59 -3.30
C ILE A 54 -9.70 2.11 -4.05
N LYS A 55 -9.81 3.21 -4.80
CA LYS A 55 -8.65 3.86 -5.45
C LYS A 55 -7.72 4.52 -4.43
N ARG A 56 -8.27 5.25 -3.47
CA ARG A 56 -7.50 5.84 -2.36
C ARG A 56 -6.74 4.76 -1.62
N GLU A 57 -7.37 3.62 -1.37
CA GLU A 57 -6.71 2.50 -0.74
C GLU A 57 -5.58 1.93 -1.60
N CYS A 58 -5.79 1.73 -2.91
CA CYS A 58 -4.71 1.35 -3.81
C CYS A 58 -3.53 2.33 -3.76
N GLU A 59 -3.79 3.64 -3.72
CA GLU A 59 -2.73 4.64 -3.66
C GLU A 59 -2.01 4.64 -2.31
N ARG A 60 -2.73 4.48 -1.19
CA ARG A 60 -2.12 4.27 0.14
C ARG A 60 -1.15 3.10 0.13
N GLN A 61 -1.60 1.95 -0.38
CA GLN A 61 -0.77 0.74 -0.46
C GLN A 61 0.42 0.92 -1.41
N ARG A 62 0.24 1.63 -2.52
CA ARG A 62 1.33 1.95 -3.46
C ARG A 62 2.40 2.82 -2.80
N VAL A 63 2.01 3.89 -2.12
CA VAL A 63 2.94 4.78 -1.42
C VAL A 63 3.69 4.04 -0.32
N ALA A 64 2.99 3.22 0.47
CA ALA A 64 3.61 2.38 1.50
C ALA A 64 4.64 1.41 0.89
N LEU A 65 4.30 0.78 -0.23
CA LEU A 65 5.20 -0.13 -0.95
C LEU A 65 6.42 0.59 -1.50
N LEU A 66 6.26 1.77 -2.11
CA LEU A 66 7.38 2.59 -2.58
C LEU A 66 8.33 2.97 -1.44
N GLY A 67 7.80 3.28 -0.25
CA GLY A 67 8.62 3.53 0.94
C GLY A 67 9.45 2.31 1.37
N LYS A 68 8.85 1.11 1.31
CA LYS A 68 9.56 -0.14 1.61
C LYS A 68 10.63 -0.48 0.57
N GLU A 69 10.32 -0.31 -0.71
CA GLU A 69 11.27 -0.50 -1.81
C GLU A 69 12.44 0.49 -1.72
N ALA A 70 12.17 1.77 -1.43
CA ALA A 70 13.21 2.78 -1.24
C ALA A 70 14.15 2.41 -0.07
N ALA A 71 13.60 1.95 1.06
CA ALA A 71 14.40 1.48 2.18
C ALA A 71 15.27 0.26 1.80
N ASP A 72 14.71 -0.71 1.06
CA ASP A 72 15.46 -1.89 0.59
C ASP A 72 16.62 -1.50 -0.35
N VAL A 73 16.37 -0.57 -1.30
CA VAL A 73 17.40 -0.03 -2.19
C VAL A 73 18.49 0.70 -1.40
N GLN A 74 18.13 1.53 -0.43
CA GLN A 74 19.09 2.24 0.43
C GLN A 74 19.94 1.27 1.25
N VAL A 75 19.34 0.22 1.81
CA VAL A 75 20.06 -0.81 2.56
C VAL A 75 21.08 -1.55 1.69
N ARG A 76 20.74 -1.86 0.44
CA ARG A 76 21.68 -2.48 -0.51
C ARG A 76 22.81 -1.53 -0.88
N LEU A 77 22.48 -0.32 -1.32
CA LEU A 77 23.48 0.68 -1.72
C LEU A 77 24.47 0.97 -0.58
N LEU A 78 23.94 1.18 0.63
CA LEU A 78 24.77 1.46 1.79
C LEU A 78 25.56 0.23 2.23
N GLY A 79 24.97 -0.97 2.11
CA GLY A 79 25.66 -2.24 2.30
C GLY A 79 26.85 -2.39 1.36
N ASP A 80 26.67 -2.15 0.06
CA ASP A 80 27.73 -2.26 -0.94
C ASP A 80 28.89 -1.29 -0.66
N ILE A 81 28.58 -0.02 -0.41
CA ILE A 81 29.58 1.01 -0.09
C ILE A 81 30.35 0.65 1.19
N LEU A 82 29.63 0.31 2.26
CA LEU A 82 30.26 -0.02 3.53
C LEU A 82 31.07 -1.32 3.45
N GLY A 83 30.58 -2.31 2.70
CA GLY A 83 31.28 -3.56 2.45
C GLY A 83 32.60 -3.33 1.72
N GLU A 84 32.60 -2.52 0.66
CA GLU A 84 33.80 -2.14 -0.08
C GLU A 84 34.82 -1.42 0.83
N LEU A 85 34.37 -0.44 1.60
CA LEU A 85 35.24 0.34 2.50
C LEU A 85 35.80 -0.50 3.65
N ILE A 86 35.00 -1.35 4.28
CA ILE A 86 35.43 -2.19 5.41
C ILE A 86 36.42 -3.27 4.96
N CYS A 87 36.38 -3.69 3.69
CA CYS A 87 37.39 -4.59 3.12
C CYS A 87 38.77 -3.90 2.96
N GLN A 88 38.86 -2.57 3.01
CA GLN A 88 40.13 -1.86 2.94
C GLN A 88 40.78 -1.81 4.33
N ASN A 89 41.89 -2.54 4.50
CA ASN A 89 42.65 -2.57 5.77
C ASN A 89 43.02 -1.16 6.26
N GLU A 90 43.41 -0.28 5.34
CA GLU A 90 43.77 1.10 5.66
C GLU A 90 42.60 1.89 6.26
N PHE A 91 41.40 1.72 5.72
CA PHE A 91 40.20 2.36 6.25
C PHE A 91 39.89 1.88 7.67
N VAL A 92 39.99 0.57 7.90
CA VAL A 92 39.78 -0.02 9.23
C VAL A 92 40.82 0.46 10.23
N THR A 93 42.10 0.57 9.84
CA THR A 93 43.15 1.14 10.69
C THR A 93 42.90 2.61 11.01
N LEU A 94 42.43 3.38 10.03
CA LEU A 94 42.07 4.79 10.20
C LEU A 94 40.89 4.95 11.17
N LEU A 95 39.83 4.16 11.00
CA LEU A 95 38.67 4.17 11.91
C LEU A 95 39.09 3.82 13.35
N ARG A 96 39.99 2.85 13.53
CA ARG A 96 40.51 2.48 14.85
C ARG A 96 41.33 3.61 15.46
N ALA A 97 42.19 4.26 14.68
CA ALA A 97 42.98 5.41 15.13
C ALA A 97 42.09 6.61 15.51
N ALA A 98 40.99 6.82 14.79
CA ALA A 98 39.99 7.85 15.05
C ALA A 98 39.04 7.54 16.24
N GLY A 99 39.27 6.45 16.98
CA GLY A 99 38.47 6.10 18.16
C GLY A 99 37.16 5.37 17.84
N PHE A 100 37.03 4.75 16.67
CA PHE A 100 35.92 3.88 16.30
C PHE A 100 36.38 2.41 16.32
N PRO A 101 36.58 1.80 17.51
CA PRO A 101 37.27 0.50 17.63
C PRO A 101 36.47 -0.67 17.05
N ASN A 102 35.14 -0.55 16.98
CA ASN A 102 34.25 -1.61 16.54
C ASN A 102 33.22 -1.07 15.55
N VAL A 103 33.26 -1.55 14.31
CA VAL A 103 32.09 -1.51 13.44
C VAL A 103 31.01 -2.37 14.10
N PRO A 104 29.77 -1.89 14.27
CA PRO A 104 28.74 -2.65 14.96
C PRO A 104 28.58 -4.04 14.34
N ARG A 105 28.55 -5.08 15.19
CA ARG A 105 28.30 -6.47 14.76
C ARG A 105 27.10 -6.63 13.82
N PRO A 106 25.97 -5.92 14.00
CA PRO A 106 24.84 -5.98 13.06
C PRO A 106 25.24 -5.59 11.63
N VAL A 107 26.17 -4.65 11.48
CA VAL A 107 26.67 -4.24 10.17
C VAL A 107 27.47 -5.37 9.53
N HIS A 108 28.40 -5.96 10.27
CA HIS A 108 29.16 -7.13 9.79
C HIS A 108 28.28 -8.33 9.46
N GLN A 109 27.26 -8.62 10.28
CA GLN A 109 26.37 -9.75 10.06
C GLN A 109 25.56 -9.56 8.78
N GLN A 110 25.00 -8.38 8.56
CA GLN A 110 24.21 -8.10 7.36
C GLN A 110 25.07 -8.08 6.10
N LEU A 111 26.28 -7.49 6.16
CA LEU A 111 27.22 -7.52 5.04
C LEU A 111 27.60 -8.96 4.66
N ARG A 112 27.76 -9.85 5.64
CA ARG A 112 27.98 -11.29 5.39
C ARG A 112 26.76 -11.95 4.77
N THR A 113 25.56 -11.69 5.27
CA THR A 113 24.32 -12.24 4.69
C THR A 113 24.14 -11.79 3.23
N GLN A 114 24.44 -10.53 2.92
CA GLN A 114 24.39 -9.99 1.55
C GLN A 114 25.47 -10.59 0.65
N ALA A 115 26.72 -10.68 1.13
CA ALA A 115 27.85 -11.22 0.37
C ALA A 115 27.68 -12.71 0.03
N CYS A 116 27.04 -13.49 0.89
CA CYS A 116 26.78 -14.90 0.63
C CYS A 116 25.70 -15.12 -0.44
N GLY A 117 24.97 -14.09 -0.90
CA GLY A 117 23.89 -14.24 -1.89
C GLY A 117 22.72 -15.12 -1.43
N ILE A 118 22.84 -15.73 -0.25
CA ILE A 118 21.76 -16.33 0.50
C ILE A 118 20.91 -15.14 0.92
N ARG A 119 19.94 -14.78 0.07
CA ARG A 119 18.71 -14.16 0.56
C ARG A 119 18.38 -15.00 1.78
N ALA A 120 18.50 -14.41 2.97
CA ALA A 120 18.04 -15.09 4.17
C ALA A 120 16.59 -15.44 3.83
N ASP A 121 16.36 -16.72 3.52
CA ASP A 121 15.01 -17.23 3.42
C ASP A 121 14.37 -16.72 4.70
N PRO A 122 13.27 -15.95 4.58
CA PRO A 122 12.71 -15.22 5.71
C PRO A 122 12.70 -16.18 6.88
N ILE A 123 13.50 -15.86 7.92
CA ILE A 123 13.75 -16.75 9.06
C ILE A 123 12.41 -17.39 9.35
N PRO A 124 12.24 -18.72 9.16
CA PRO A 124 10.95 -19.34 9.34
C PRO A 124 10.58 -19.02 10.78
N ALA A 125 9.60 -18.12 10.95
CA ALA A 125 9.01 -17.83 12.24
C ALA A 125 8.67 -19.20 12.81
N ALA A 126 9.40 -19.61 13.85
CA ALA A 126 9.42 -20.92 14.45
C ALA A 126 8.52 -21.96 13.75
N SER A 127 9.14 -22.75 12.87
CA SER A 127 8.78 -24.14 12.53
C SER A 127 7.56 -24.67 13.32
N SER A 128 6.36 -24.44 12.79
CA SER A 128 5.27 -25.40 12.89
C SER A 128 5.35 -26.26 11.64
N SER A 129 5.75 -27.51 11.85
CA SER A 129 5.89 -28.62 10.92
C SER A 129 5.06 -28.54 9.62
N ASP A 130 5.77 -28.70 8.53
CA ASP A 130 5.28 -28.96 7.18
C ASP A 130 4.71 -30.39 7.12
N THR A 131 3.39 -30.52 7.27
CA THR A 131 2.60 -31.55 6.60
C THR A 131 1.38 -30.87 5.99
N ASP A 132 1.11 -31.18 4.72
CA ASP A 132 -0.11 -30.91 3.96
C ASP A 132 -0.36 -29.49 3.40
N ARG A 133 0.29 -29.24 2.25
CA ARG A 133 -0.07 -28.20 1.24
C ARG A 133 -1.46 -28.35 0.60
N ARG A 134 -2.37 -29.14 1.17
CA ARG A 134 -3.81 -29.17 0.80
C ARG A 134 -4.78 -29.09 1.98
N GLY A 135 -4.30 -29.02 3.23
CA GLY A 135 -5.14 -28.98 4.44
C GLY A 135 -5.20 -27.63 5.18
N SER A 136 -4.26 -26.71 4.94
CA SER A 136 -4.12 -25.42 5.66
C SER A 136 -5.08 -24.30 5.19
N GLY A 137 -6.25 -24.66 4.64
CA GLY A 137 -7.32 -23.71 4.38
C GLY A 137 -8.17 -23.51 5.64
N VAL A 138 -8.65 -24.62 6.21
CA VAL A 138 -9.73 -24.61 7.20
C VAL A 138 -9.35 -23.91 8.50
N ALA A 139 -8.10 -24.04 8.97
CA ALA A 139 -7.64 -23.40 10.21
C ALA A 139 -7.51 -21.87 10.06
N LYS A 140 -6.94 -21.39 8.94
CA LYS A 140 -6.88 -19.95 8.62
C LYS A 140 -8.27 -19.38 8.34
N ASP A 141 -9.15 -20.19 7.76
CA ASP A 141 -10.54 -19.81 7.49
C ASP A 141 -11.32 -19.60 8.79
N MET A 142 -11.14 -20.48 9.78
CA MET A 142 -11.78 -20.33 11.10
C MET A 142 -11.21 -19.14 11.88
N GLU A 143 -9.89 -18.91 11.83
CA GLU A 143 -9.24 -17.76 12.47
C GLU A 143 -9.67 -16.43 11.84
N ASN A 144 -9.79 -16.35 10.52
CA ASN A 144 -10.30 -15.15 9.86
C ASN A 144 -11.79 -14.90 10.17
N ALA A 145 -12.57 -15.96 10.37
CA ALA A 145 -13.96 -15.83 10.81
C ALA A 145 -14.07 -15.36 12.27
N THR A 146 -13.23 -15.86 13.18
CA THR A 146 -13.25 -15.46 14.60
C THR A 146 -12.74 -14.04 14.84
N ILE A 147 -11.78 -13.54 14.04
CA ILE A 147 -11.36 -12.14 14.18
C ILE A 147 -12.41 -11.15 13.65
N LEU A 148 -13.18 -11.50 12.61
CA LEU A 148 -14.32 -10.67 12.22
C LEU A 148 -15.41 -10.61 13.31
N THR A 149 -15.45 -11.60 14.22
CA THR A 149 -16.37 -11.58 15.37
C THR A 149 -15.82 -10.83 16.58
N SER A 150 -14.50 -10.66 16.71
CA SER A 150 -13.89 -9.92 17.83
C SER A 150 -13.91 -8.41 17.61
N GLU A 151 -13.78 -7.97 16.36
CA GLU A 151 -13.91 -6.55 16.00
C GLU A 151 -15.38 -6.18 15.79
N LYS A 152 -15.83 -5.09 16.41
CA LYS A 152 -17.18 -4.54 16.22
C LYS A 152 -17.31 -3.96 14.80
N LEU A 153 -17.58 -4.82 13.82
CA LEU A 153 -17.82 -4.43 12.44
C LEU A 153 -19.12 -3.62 12.34
N CYS A 154 -19.12 -2.59 11.49
CA CYS A 154 -20.33 -1.82 11.26
C CYS A 154 -21.39 -2.67 10.53
N ALA A 155 -22.66 -2.40 10.80
CA ALA A 155 -23.78 -3.15 10.19
C ALA A 155 -23.73 -3.17 8.65
N ARG A 156 -23.25 -2.09 8.03
CA ARG A 156 -23.08 -2.00 6.57
C ARG A 156 -22.03 -2.98 6.04
N THR A 157 -20.92 -3.14 6.74
CA THR A 157 -19.88 -4.12 6.39
C THR A 157 -20.43 -5.55 6.51
N LEU A 158 -21.10 -5.86 7.62
CA LEU A 158 -21.72 -7.19 7.81
C LEU A 158 -22.75 -7.50 6.73
N GLN A 159 -23.58 -6.51 6.36
CA GLN A 159 -24.55 -6.65 5.29
C GLN A 159 -23.90 -6.87 3.92
N ALA A 160 -22.76 -6.24 3.63
CA ALA A 160 -22.04 -6.47 2.39
C ALA A 160 -21.44 -7.90 2.34
N LEU A 161 -20.85 -8.35 3.45
CA LEU A 161 -20.23 -9.68 3.57
C LEU A 161 -21.27 -10.81 3.54
N SER A 162 -22.45 -10.62 4.14
CA SER A 162 -23.53 -11.62 4.13
C SER A 162 -24.09 -11.89 2.73
N ARG A 163 -23.89 -10.97 1.79
CA ARG A 163 -24.28 -11.10 0.37
C ARG A 163 -23.26 -11.83 -0.48
N MET A 164 -22.14 -12.28 0.10
CA MET A 164 -21.12 -13.10 -0.56
C MET A 164 -21.25 -14.56 -0.10
N THR A 165 -20.81 -15.48 -0.96
CA THR A 165 -20.61 -16.89 -0.56
C THR A 165 -19.60 -16.97 0.59
N ALA A 166 -19.66 -18.05 1.38
CA ALA A 166 -18.75 -18.23 2.52
C ALA A 166 -17.28 -18.19 2.10
N SER A 167 -16.91 -18.87 1.00
CA SER A 167 -15.56 -18.87 0.46
C SER A 167 -15.09 -17.47 0.07
N ARG A 168 -15.92 -16.69 -0.63
CA ARG A 168 -15.60 -15.33 -1.02
C ARG A 168 -15.49 -14.38 0.17
N ARG A 169 -16.36 -14.54 1.17
CA ARG A 169 -16.36 -13.76 2.40
C ARG A 169 -15.03 -13.88 3.14
N LEU A 170 -14.45 -15.08 3.20
CA LEU A 170 -13.14 -15.33 3.83
C LEU A 170 -12.00 -14.63 3.09
N VAL A 171 -12.01 -14.66 1.76
CA VAL A 171 -11.00 -13.95 0.95
C VAL A 171 -11.12 -12.44 1.15
N VAL A 172 -12.34 -11.90 1.10
CA VAL A 172 -12.61 -10.48 1.28
C VAL A 172 -12.25 -10.03 2.69
N SER A 173 -12.57 -10.81 3.72
CA SER A 173 -12.22 -10.47 5.09
C SER A 173 -10.71 -10.47 5.34
N SER A 174 -10.00 -11.47 4.79
CA SER A 174 -8.54 -11.51 4.81
C SER A 174 -7.93 -10.28 4.11
N LEU A 175 -8.51 -9.86 2.98
CA LEU A 175 -8.08 -8.65 2.28
C LEU A 175 -8.34 -7.37 3.10
N MET A 176 -9.54 -7.22 3.68
CA MET A 176 -9.90 -6.08 4.52
C MET A 176 -8.97 -5.94 5.72
N ARG A 177 -8.60 -7.08 6.31
CA ARG A 177 -7.64 -7.16 7.41
C ARG A 177 -6.21 -6.82 7.00
N ALA A 178 -5.74 -7.36 5.87
CA ALA A 178 -4.40 -7.06 5.36
C ALA A 178 -4.21 -5.57 5.04
N VAL A 179 -5.32 -4.92 4.66
CA VAL A 179 -5.40 -3.50 4.34
C VAL A 179 -5.68 -2.62 5.59
N ASP A 180 -6.10 -3.23 6.70
CA ASP A 180 -6.62 -2.55 7.90
C ASP A 180 -7.77 -1.56 7.59
N ASN A 181 -8.69 -1.96 6.70
CA ASN A 181 -9.84 -1.14 6.30
C ASN A 181 -11.15 -1.94 6.39
N TYR A 182 -11.90 -1.67 7.46
CA TYR A 182 -13.18 -2.32 7.76
C TYR A 182 -14.42 -1.49 7.43
N THR A 183 -14.25 -0.42 6.65
CA THR A 183 -15.35 0.50 6.32
C THR A 183 -16.42 -0.16 5.46
N GLY A 184 -17.67 0.24 5.65
CA GLY A 184 -18.80 -0.29 4.88
C GLY A 184 -18.69 0.00 3.40
N ASP A 185 -18.20 1.18 3.02
CA ASP A 185 -18.01 1.58 1.62
C ASP A 185 -16.93 0.72 0.95
N PHE A 186 -15.83 0.40 1.63
CA PHE A 186 -14.84 -0.52 1.10
C PHE A 186 -15.41 -1.94 0.92
N ALA A 187 -16.15 -2.46 1.90
CA ALA A 187 -16.80 -3.77 1.80
C ALA A 187 -17.82 -3.83 0.66
N HIS A 188 -18.59 -2.76 0.43
CA HIS A 188 -19.52 -2.65 -0.69
C HIS A 188 -18.81 -2.55 -2.04
N ALA A 189 -17.65 -1.89 -2.12
CA ALA A 189 -16.82 -1.88 -3.32
C ALA A 189 -16.33 -3.30 -3.68
N LEU A 190 -15.94 -4.09 -2.66
CA LEU A 190 -15.54 -5.49 -2.85
C LEU A 190 -16.73 -6.39 -3.22
N LEU A 191 -17.93 -6.12 -2.69
CA LEU A 191 -19.16 -6.77 -3.14
C LEU A 191 -19.45 -6.46 -4.61
N ALA A 192 -19.29 -5.20 -5.03
CA ALA A 192 -19.47 -4.80 -6.42
C ALA A 192 -18.43 -5.44 -7.36
N ALA A 193 -17.22 -5.73 -6.87
CA ALA A 193 -16.18 -6.46 -7.60
C ALA A 193 -16.44 -7.97 -7.73
N THR A 194 -17.29 -8.53 -6.85
CA THR A 194 -17.52 -9.97 -6.75
C THR A 194 -18.36 -10.48 -7.92
N SER A 195 -17.94 -11.58 -8.55
CA SER A 195 -18.67 -12.24 -9.64
C SER A 195 -20.01 -12.81 -9.17
N GLU A 196 -20.94 -13.03 -10.10
CA GLU A 196 -22.29 -13.53 -9.77
C GLU A 196 -22.26 -14.89 -9.07
N ASP A 197 -21.40 -15.81 -9.51
CA ASP A 197 -21.23 -17.15 -8.91
C ASP A 197 -20.74 -17.13 -7.46
N GLN A 198 -20.13 -16.02 -7.03
CA GLN A 198 -19.58 -15.84 -5.69
C GLN A 198 -20.48 -14.98 -4.80
N ARG A 199 -21.68 -14.62 -5.27
CA ARG A 199 -22.69 -13.94 -4.47
C ARG A 199 -23.59 -14.98 -3.82
N ALA A 200 -23.97 -14.72 -2.57
CA ALA A 200 -24.98 -15.53 -1.93
C ALA A 200 -26.29 -15.40 -2.72
N THR A 201 -27.01 -16.51 -2.91
CA THR A 201 -28.31 -16.52 -3.60
C THR A 201 -29.29 -15.66 -2.82
N LEU A 202 -29.49 -14.42 -3.28
CA LEU A 202 -30.52 -13.54 -2.75
C LEU A 202 -31.79 -13.73 -3.58
N LEU A 203 -32.95 -13.67 -2.92
CA LEU A 203 -34.26 -13.67 -3.58
C LEU A 203 -34.41 -12.57 -4.64
N ARG A 204 -33.59 -11.50 -4.56
CA ARG A 204 -33.50 -10.45 -5.59
C ARG A 204 -32.11 -9.83 -5.60
N PRO A 205 -31.14 -10.34 -6.38
CA PRO A 205 -29.81 -9.76 -6.44
C PRO A 205 -29.90 -8.36 -7.07
N PRO A 206 -29.21 -7.35 -6.51
CA PRO A 206 -29.00 -6.10 -7.21
C PRO A 206 -28.29 -6.42 -8.53
N ARG A 207 -28.90 -6.06 -9.67
CA ARG A 207 -28.22 -6.16 -10.97
C ARG A 207 -27.13 -5.09 -10.99
N TYR A 208 -25.90 -5.51 -10.75
CA TYR A 208 -24.74 -4.69 -11.04
C TYR A 208 -24.48 -4.79 -12.53
N ASP A 209 -24.30 -3.65 -13.17
CA ASP A 209 -23.86 -3.58 -14.55
C ASP A 209 -22.53 -4.36 -14.72
N ARG A 210 -22.44 -5.14 -15.79
CA ARG A 210 -21.31 -6.03 -16.08
C ARG A 210 -20.02 -5.22 -16.21
N ASP A 211 -20.09 -4.05 -16.83
CA ASP A 211 -18.93 -3.18 -17.02
C ASP A 211 -18.44 -2.60 -15.69
N ARG A 212 -19.36 -2.28 -14.78
CA ARG A 212 -19.04 -1.82 -13.42
C ARG A 212 -18.35 -2.92 -12.62
N THR A 213 -18.93 -4.11 -12.62
CA THR A 213 -18.36 -5.29 -11.95
C THR A 213 -16.94 -5.55 -12.45
N ARG A 214 -16.73 -5.51 -13.77
CA ARG A 214 -15.40 -5.66 -14.39
C ARG A 214 -14.43 -4.56 -13.98
N SER A 215 -14.88 -3.31 -13.88
CA SER A 215 -14.06 -2.19 -13.42
C SER A 215 -13.61 -2.38 -11.97
N PHE A 216 -14.54 -2.72 -11.06
CA PHE A 216 -14.21 -2.98 -9.65
C PHE A 216 -13.28 -4.20 -9.49
N ALA A 217 -13.53 -5.29 -10.22
CA ALA A 217 -12.66 -6.47 -10.21
C ALA A 217 -11.22 -6.17 -10.65
N ARG A 218 -11.03 -5.28 -11.64
CA ARG A 218 -9.68 -4.83 -12.03
C ARG A 218 -8.98 -4.04 -10.92
N ILE A 219 -9.72 -3.22 -10.18
CA ILE A 219 -9.13 -2.45 -9.06
C ILE A 219 -8.79 -3.41 -7.92
N GLU A 220 -9.70 -4.31 -7.54
CA GLU A 220 -9.46 -5.32 -6.51
C GLU A 220 -8.23 -6.18 -6.84
N LYS A 221 -8.11 -6.68 -8.08
CA LYS A 221 -6.95 -7.47 -8.51
C LYS A 221 -5.63 -6.70 -8.33
N ARG A 222 -5.61 -5.40 -8.61
CA ARG A 222 -4.44 -4.55 -8.36
C ARG A 222 -4.15 -4.41 -6.87
N LEU A 223 -5.18 -4.23 -6.05
CA LEU A 223 -5.03 -4.16 -4.59
C LEU A 223 -4.44 -5.45 -4.02
N ILE A 224 -4.93 -6.61 -4.44
CA ILE A 224 -4.38 -7.92 -4.07
C ILE A 224 -2.90 -8.01 -4.47
N GLY A 225 -2.55 -7.57 -5.68
CA GLY A 225 -1.16 -7.54 -6.14
C GLY A 225 -0.26 -6.59 -5.35
N PHE A 226 -0.78 -5.47 -4.83
CA PHE A 226 -0.05 -4.62 -3.89
C PHE A 226 0.14 -5.32 -2.55
N GLN A 227 -0.89 -5.99 -2.02
CA GLN A 227 -0.81 -6.71 -0.75
C GLN A 227 0.22 -7.84 -0.77
N GLN A 228 0.25 -8.65 -1.83
CA GLN A 228 1.24 -9.71 -1.99
C GLN A 228 2.68 -9.17 -1.98
N ARG A 229 2.94 -8.10 -2.73
CA ARG A 229 4.26 -7.45 -2.72
C ARG A 229 4.59 -6.83 -1.38
N ASN A 230 3.61 -6.21 -0.73
CA ASN A 230 3.77 -5.62 0.59
C ASN A 230 4.13 -6.69 1.63
N GLN A 231 3.50 -7.87 1.60
CA GLN A 231 3.84 -9.00 2.47
C GLN A 231 5.28 -9.47 2.27
N VAL A 232 5.72 -9.65 1.01
CA VAL A 232 7.10 -10.03 0.69
C VAL A 232 8.11 -9.02 1.25
N LEU A 233 7.85 -7.72 1.09
CA LEU A 233 8.73 -6.66 1.60
C LEU A 233 8.66 -6.52 3.13
N SER A 234 7.52 -6.79 3.74
CA SER A 234 7.31 -6.61 5.19
C SER A 234 8.15 -7.58 6.02
N ALA A 235 8.41 -8.80 5.53
CA ALA A 235 9.18 -9.80 6.27
C ALA A 235 10.58 -9.32 6.68
N GLY A 236 11.22 -8.45 5.87
CA GLY A 236 12.54 -7.87 6.16
C GLY A 236 12.53 -6.38 6.49
N HIS A 237 11.39 -5.69 6.35
CA HIS A 237 11.37 -4.22 6.39
C HIS A 237 11.84 -3.65 7.73
N ASN A 238 11.35 -4.18 8.86
CA ASN A 238 11.74 -3.68 10.19
C ASN A 238 13.24 -3.88 10.45
N SER A 239 13.77 -5.06 10.11
CA SER A 239 15.21 -5.33 10.21
C SER A 239 16.04 -4.40 9.32
N ASN A 240 15.57 -4.15 8.09
CA ASN A 240 16.18 -3.21 7.16
C ASN A 240 16.19 -1.77 7.71
N LEU A 241 15.10 -1.31 8.33
CA LEU A 241 15.04 0.01 8.96
C LEU A 241 15.99 0.13 10.15
N ILE A 242 16.07 -0.90 11.01
CA ILE A 242 17.01 -0.92 12.14
C ILE A 242 18.45 -0.89 11.62
N TYR A 243 18.77 -1.72 10.62
CA TYR A 243 20.07 -1.73 9.97
C TYR A 243 20.42 -0.35 9.38
N LEU A 244 19.50 0.24 8.62
CA LEU A 244 19.68 1.57 8.04
C LEU A 244 19.92 2.63 9.12
N ALA A 245 19.16 2.61 10.21
CA ALA A 245 19.34 3.54 11.32
C ALA A 245 20.72 3.41 11.97
N VAL A 246 21.18 2.17 12.20
CA VAL A 246 22.52 1.89 12.76
C VAL A 246 23.61 2.35 11.79
N CYS A 247 23.53 2.00 10.51
CA CYS A 247 24.50 2.41 9.50
C CYS A 247 24.54 3.93 9.34
N CYS A 248 23.39 4.60 9.24
CA CYS A 248 23.32 6.06 9.17
C CYS A 248 23.94 6.72 10.41
N ALA A 249 23.74 6.15 11.61
CA ALA A 249 24.36 6.66 12.83
C ALA A 249 25.90 6.52 12.80
N CYS A 250 26.43 5.39 12.33
CA CYS A 250 27.86 5.18 12.16
C CYS A 250 28.45 6.12 11.12
N VAL A 251 27.87 6.16 9.92
CA VAL A 251 28.30 7.05 8.83
C VAL A 251 28.31 8.49 9.29
N ARG A 252 27.26 8.95 9.96
CA ARG A 252 27.21 10.30 10.52
C ARG A 252 28.39 10.57 11.47
N SER A 253 28.71 9.64 12.37
CA SER A 253 29.85 9.80 13.29
C SER A 253 31.19 9.81 12.54
N TRP A 254 31.36 9.00 11.50
CA TRP A 254 32.56 8.96 10.67
C TRP A 254 32.75 10.26 9.87
N MET A 255 31.67 10.77 9.28
CA MET A 255 31.68 12.01 8.50
C MET A 255 31.88 13.27 9.36
N HIS A 256 31.85 13.15 10.70
CA HIS A 256 32.25 14.22 11.62
C HIS A 256 33.77 14.21 11.93
N CYS A 257 34.51 13.17 11.54
CA CYS A 257 35.95 13.07 11.71
C CYS A 257 36.66 13.57 10.44
N SER A 258 37.43 14.66 10.55
CA SER A 258 38.14 15.28 9.42
C SER A 258 39.07 14.31 8.69
N ASP A 259 39.75 13.45 9.43
CA ASP A 259 40.76 12.53 8.87
C ASP A 259 40.10 11.45 8.02
N VAL A 260 38.93 10.96 8.46
CA VAL A 260 38.13 9.99 7.71
C VAL A 260 37.59 10.61 6.43
N VAL A 261 37.09 11.85 6.50
CA VAL A 261 36.58 12.58 5.33
C VAL A 261 37.70 12.84 4.33
N ALA A 262 38.84 13.36 4.79
CA ALA A 262 39.99 13.64 3.92
C ALA A 262 40.52 12.37 3.22
N TRP A 263 40.57 11.25 3.94
CA TRP A 263 40.95 9.96 3.35
C TRP A 263 39.92 9.48 2.31
N LEU A 264 38.63 9.61 2.59
CA LEU A 264 37.55 9.22 1.68
C LEU A 264 37.56 10.08 0.42
N ASP A 265 37.75 11.39 0.53
CA ASP A 265 37.80 12.30 -0.62
C ASP A 265 39.02 12.03 -1.50
N ALA A 266 40.17 11.67 -0.92
CA ALA A 266 41.39 11.37 -1.66
C ALA A 266 41.31 10.07 -2.47
N ARG A 267 40.61 9.04 -1.96
CA ARG A 267 40.62 7.69 -2.55
C ARG A 267 39.31 7.26 -3.20
N TYR A 268 38.18 7.68 -2.62
CA TYR A 268 36.83 7.22 -2.98
C TYR A 268 35.84 8.39 -3.04
N PRO A 269 36.08 9.42 -3.89
CA PRO A 269 35.30 10.66 -3.89
C PRO A 269 33.81 10.43 -4.17
N ARG A 270 33.46 9.41 -4.97
CA ARG A 270 32.07 9.04 -5.25
C ARG A 270 31.37 8.50 -4.00
N GLN A 271 32.03 7.62 -3.26
CA GLN A 271 31.52 7.07 -2.00
C GLN A 271 31.45 8.17 -0.93
N ALA A 272 32.46 9.04 -0.86
CA ALA A 272 32.49 10.20 0.04
C ALA A 272 31.26 11.11 -0.16
N ALA A 273 30.92 11.44 -1.42
CA ALA A 273 29.73 12.23 -1.74
C ALA A 273 28.42 11.54 -1.29
N ALA A 274 28.30 10.22 -1.52
CA ALA A 274 27.13 9.45 -1.10
C ALA A 274 27.00 9.39 0.43
N LEU A 275 28.10 9.13 1.15
CA LEU A 275 28.11 9.09 2.62
C LEU A 275 27.87 10.46 3.24
N THR A 276 28.36 11.54 2.60
CA THR A 276 28.04 12.92 2.99
C THR A 276 26.53 13.17 2.90
N LEU A 277 25.89 12.78 1.80
CA LEU A 277 24.45 12.91 1.64
C LEU A 277 23.69 12.17 2.76
N VAL A 278 24.08 10.93 3.06
CA VAL A 278 23.50 10.13 4.15
C VAL A 278 23.70 10.81 5.51
N ALA A 279 24.90 11.32 5.80
CA ALA A 279 25.19 12.02 7.05
C ALA A 279 24.39 13.31 7.19
N THR A 280 24.24 14.10 6.11
CA THR A 280 23.41 15.33 6.12
C THR A 280 21.94 15.02 6.39
N GLU A 281 21.39 13.97 5.79
CA GLU A 281 20.00 13.56 6.03
C GLU A 281 19.81 13.01 7.45
N ALA A 282 20.78 12.24 7.95
CA ALA A 282 20.77 11.77 9.34
C ALA A 282 20.85 12.92 10.36
N ASN A 283 21.55 14.01 10.03
CA ASN A 283 21.59 15.22 10.85
C ASN A 283 20.25 15.97 10.83
N ARG A 284 19.62 16.12 9.66
CA ARG A 284 18.28 16.71 9.54
C ARG A 284 17.23 15.96 10.35
N ALA A 285 17.35 14.63 10.43
CA ALA A 285 16.44 13.81 11.21
C ALA A 285 16.53 14.04 12.74
N LYS A 286 17.65 14.58 13.26
CA LYS A 286 17.86 14.84 14.69
C LYS A 286 17.35 16.19 15.18
N GLU A 287 16.95 17.10 14.29
CA GLU A 287 16.59 18.46 14.69
C GLU A 287 15.45 18.45 15.74
N PRO A 288 15.69 18.96 16.97
CA PRO A 288 14.87 18.72 18.17
C PRO A 288 13.47 19.36 18.15
N LYS A 289 13.02 19.88 17.02
CA LYS A 289 11.73 20.55 16.84
C LYS A 289 10.87 19.94 15.74
N ARG A 290 11.31 18.85 15.11
CA ARG A 290 10.41 18.05 14.29
C ARG A 290 9.78 16.99 15.19
N PRO A 291 8.44 16.98 15.38
CA PRO A 291 7.81 15.78 15.88
C PRO A 291 8.24 14.66 14.94
N MET A 292 8.87 13.62 15.48
CA MET A 292 9.20 12.42 14.74
C MET A 292 7.87 11.92 14.18
N LYS A 293 7.60 12.17 12.90
CA LYS A 293 6.37 11.74 12.22
C LYS A 293 6.49 10.23 12.07
N LEU A 294 6.22 9.52 13.15
CA LEU A 294 6.05 8.09 13.12
C LEU A 294 4.86 7.84 12.18
N PRO A 295 5.01 7.02 11.13
CA PRO A 295 3.94 6.79 10.15
C PRO A 295 2.66 6.16 10.75
N TYR A 296 2.63 5.90 12.06
CA TYR A 296 1.51 5.34 12.81
C TYR A 296 0.92 6.29 13.86
N THR A 297 1.46 7.51 14.03
CA THR A 297 0.71 8.53 14.75
C THR A 297 -0.47 8.90 13.85
N ARG A 298 -1.58 8.15 13.97
CA ARG A 298 -2.92 8.59 13.58
C ARG A 298 -2.97 10.07 13.93
N ASP A 299 -3.26 10.91 12.96
CA ASP A 299 -3.68 12.28 13.22
C ASP A 299 -4.70 12.18 14.35
N ARG A 300 -4.29 12.55 15.57
CA ARG A 300 -5.20 12.70 16.68
C ARG A 300 -6.14 13.78 16.17
N ILE A 301 -7.34 13.34 15.82
CA ILE A 301 -8.46 14.15 15.36
C ILE A 301 -8.40 15.46 16.12
N ALA A 302 -8.24 16.57 15.39
CA ALA A 302 -8.14 17.93 15.92
C ALA A 302 -9.48 18.37 16.54
N GLY A 303 -9.89 17.71 17.62
CA GLY A 303 -11.18 17.87 18.28
C GLY A 303 -11.18 17.56 19.78
N SER A 304 -10.02 17.33 20.40
CA SER A 304 -9.91 17.32 21.87
C SER A 304 -9.17 18.56 22.39
N GLU A 305 -9.64 19.73 21.97
CA GLU A 305 -9.41 20.93 22.78
C GLU A 305 -10.10 20.71 24.13
N ARG A 306 -9.29 20.42 25.14
CA ARG A 306 -9.69 20.51 26.54
C ARG A 306 -10.15 21.93 26.79
N GLN A 307 -11.46 22.11 26.95
CA GLN A 307 -12.04 23.23 27.65
C GLN A 307 -11.39 23.31 29.03
N THR A 308 -10.35 24.14 29.15
CA THR A 308 -9.92 24.65 30.44
C THR A 308 -10.84 25.82 30.73
N SER A 309 -11.88 25.54 31.52
CA SER A 309 -12.83 26.53 31.99
C SER A 309 -12.09 27.63 32.75
N GLY A 310 -12.06 28.81 32.14
CA GLY A 310 -11.59 30.04 32.74
C GLY A 310 -12.44 30.37 33.98
N LYS A 311 -11.79 30.36 35.14
CA LYS A 311 -12.33 30.88 36.39
C LYS A 311 -12.33 32.41 36.28
N GLN A 312 -13.41 32.97 35.72
CA GLN A 312 -13.56 34.41 35.55
C GLN A 312 -13.93 35.04 36.90
N GLN A 313 -12.92 35.66 37.48
CA GLN A 313 -12.90 36.47 38.68
C GLN A 313 -13.90 37.65 38.52
N ARG A 314 -15.06 37.57 39.17
CA ARG A 314 -15.97 38.71 39.31
C ARG A 314 -15.48 39.59 40.47
N GLY A 315 -14.67 40.59 40.13
CA GLY A 315 -14.58 41.82 40.89
C GLY A 315 -15.64 42.80 40.37
N ARG A 316 -16.55 43.26 41.22
CA ARG A 316 -17.30 44.50 40.98
C ARG A 316 -17.32 45.33 42.27
N ALA A 317 -16.69 46.49 42.14
CA ALA A 317 -16.71 47.66 43.01
C ALA A 317 -18.16 48.04 43.42
N ARG A 318 -18.40 48.36 44.69
CA ARG A 318 -18.25 49.67 45.37
C ARG A 318 -19.24 50.72 44.85
N ALA A 319 -20.08 51.23 45.75
CA ALA A 319 -20.75 52.53 45.65
C ALA A 319 -21.14 52.99 47.08
N PRO A 320 -21.40 54.29 47.27
CA PRO A 320 -20.90 55.12 48.38
C PRO A 320 -21.59 54.97 49.73
#